data_AF-A0A0W1KMA8-F1
#
_entry.id   AF-A0A0W1KMA8-F1
#
_cell.length_a   1.000
_cell.length_b   1.000
_cell.length_c   1.000
_cell.angle_alpha   90.00
_cell.angle_beta   90.00
_cell.angle_gamma   90.00
#
_symmetry.space_group_name_H-M   'P 1'
#
loop_
_entity.id
_entity.type
_entity.pdbx_description
1 polymer ?
#
loop_
_entity_poly.entity_id
_entity_poly.type
_entity_poly.pdbx_seq_one_letter_code
_entity_poly.pdbx_strand_id
1 'polypeptide(L)'
;MLGLMVVAAVLAVVWMPWRVSGGGAGSSGAGAAGSGLARVRERVARVVGKAGVLGKRAHEPVDMAVVLDLAAAALGSGLSIPGTLKALDAAIGGAARTQTANLLLMGATWEEAWEDLHRDRLRDALRAAWTDGAAPVPLIQRSAQSLRLQRQRNAKEAAARLGARLVMPLGLCFLPAFILLGIVPVVAGAAGRLFGL
;
A
#
# COMPACT_ATOMS: atom_id res chain seq x y z
N MET A 1 -25.65 5.82 -49.02
CA MET A 1 -24.23 5.37 -48.99
C MET A 1 -23.46 5.88 -47.77
N LEU A 2 -23.64 7.12 -47.30
CA LEU A 2 -22.96 7.64 -46.10
C LEU A 2 -23.31 6.92 -44.79
N GLY A 3 -24.55 6.45 -44.59
CA GLY A 3 -24.92 5.65 -43.41
C GLY A 3 -24.12 4.34 -43.29
N LEU A 4 -23.74 3.74 -44.42
CA LEU A 4 -22.88 2.56 -44.45
C LEU A 4 -21.43 2.90 -44.07
N MET A 5 -20.96 4.12 -44.41
CA MET A 5 -19.63 4.59 -44.01
C MET A 5 -19.55 4.94 -42.52
N VAL A 6 -20.62 5.47 -41.93
CA VAL A 6 -20.68 5.75 -40.48
C VAL A 6 -20.72 4.43 -39.71
N VAL A 7 -21.52 3.45 -40.15
CA VAL A 7 -21.53 2.10 -39.57
C VAL A 7 -20.17 1.42 -39.74
N ALA A 8 -19.52 1.55 -40.89
CA ALA A 8 -18.17 1.02 -41.12
C ALA A 8 -17.10 1.72 -40.26
N ALA A 9 -17.20 3.03 -40.03
CA ALA A 9 -16.28 3.77 -39.17
C ALA A 9 -16.47 3.41 -37.69
N VAL A 10 -17.72 3.22 -37.24
CA VAL A 10 -18.03 2.75 -35.88
C VAL A 10 -17.57 1.31 -35.69
N LEU A 11 -17.79 0.43 -36.67
CA LEU A 11 -17.26 -0.93 -36.65
C LEU A 11 -15.73 -0.94 -36.66
N ALA A 12 -15.07 -0.03 -37.40
CA ALA A 12 -13.62 0.09 -37.42
C ALA A 12 -13.04 0.53 -36.07
N VAL A 13 -13.72 1.44 -35.35
CA VAL A 13 -13.31 1.87 -33.99
C VAL A 13 -13.56 0.78 -32.95
N VAL A 14 -14.65 0.01 -33.09
CA VAL A 14 -14.98 -1.14 -32.22
C VAL A 14 -14.04 -2.32 -32.46
N TRP A 15 -13.59 -2.52 -33.70
CA TRP A 15 -12.61 -3.55 -34.08
C TRP A 15 -11.16 -3.08 -33.98
N MET A 16 -10.92 -1.79 -33.73
CA MET A 16 -9.58 -1.26 -33.52
C MET A 16 -9.04 -1.94 -32.25
N PRO A 17 -8.08 -2.87 -32.38
CA PRO A 17 -7.53 -3.49 -31.22
C PRO A 17 -6.81 -2.36 -30.50
N TRP A 18 -7.29 -1.97 -29.32
CA TRP A 18 -6.50 -1.22 -28.36
C TRP A 18 -5.35 -2.13 -27.93
N ARG A 19 -4.42 -2.32 -28.86
CA ARG A 19 -3.18 -3.02 -28.72
C ARG A 19 -2.37 -2.07 -27.87
N VAL A 20 -2.48 -2.26 -26.56
CA VAL A 20 -1.48 -1.79 -25.60
C VAL A 20 -0.14 -2.09 -26.25
N SER A 21 0.54 -1.06 -26.72
CA SER A 21 1.84 -1.15 -27.36
C SER A 21 2.88 -1.46 -26.28
N GLY A 22 2.82 -2.68 -25.74
CA GLY A 22 3.95 -3.35 -25.14
C GLY A 22 4.64 -4.10 -26.27
N GLY A 23 5.82 -3.63 -26.67
CA GLY A 23 6.56 -4.12 -27.82
C GLY A 23 6.91 -5.61 -27.78
N GLY A 24 7.21 -6.14 -28.96
CA GLY A 24 7.71 -7.50 -29.17
C GLY A 24 7.27 -8.05 -30.52
N ALA A 25 8.08 -7.83 -31.54
CA ALA A 25 7.93 -8.46 -32.84
C ALA A 25 8.07 -9.99 -32.70
N GLY A 26 7.14 -10.74 -33.30
CA GLY A 26 7.14 -12.20 -33.29
C GLY A 26 5.81 -12.74 -33.79
N SER A 27 5.70 -12.92 -35.10
CA SER A 27 4.59 -13.55 -35.82
C SER A 27 4.59 -15.07 -35.66
N SER A 28 3.53 -15.65 -35.12
CA SER A 28 2.92 -16.90 -35.62
C SER A 28 1.80 -17.42 -34.71
N GLY A 29 0.67 -17.75 -35.34
CA GLY A 29 -0.11 -18.95 -34.98
C GLY A 29 -1.10 -18.84 -33.83
N ALA A 30 -2.35 -18.47 -34.15
CA ALA A 30 -3.56 -19.26 -33.85
C ALA A 30 -3.76 -19.94 -32.45
N GLY A 31 -3.19 -19.41 -31.37
CA GLY A 31 -3.40 -19.92 -30.00
C GLY A 31 -3.79 -18.86 -28.96
N ALA A 32 -4.09 -17.63 -29.38
CA ALA A 32 -4.12 -16.48 -28.48
C ALA A 32 -5.38 -16.37 -27.61
N ALA A 33 -6.54 -16.88 -28.05
CA ALA A 33 -7.82 -16.73 -27.33
C ALA A 33 -7.87 -17.49 -26.00
N GLY A 34 -7.19 -18.65 -25.88
CA GLY A 34 -7.12 -19.42 -24.62
C GLY A 34 -6.05 -18.92 -23.63
N SER A 35 -5.03 -18.20 -24.12
CA SER A 35 -3.86 -17.79 -23.32
C SER A 35 -4.13 -16.59 -22.40
N GLY A 36 -5.17 -15.80 -22.67
CA GLY A 36 -5.52 -14.61 -21.89
C GLY A 36 -6.13 -14.99 -20.54
N LEU A 37 -7.10 -15.89 -20.55
CA LEU A 37 -7.79 -16.39 -19.35
C LEU A 37 -6.85 -17.19 -18.45
N ALA A 38 -5.95 -17.99 -19.03
CA ALA A 38 -4.92 -18.71 -18.28
C ALA A 38 -3.97 -17.75 -17.53
N ARG A 39 -3.51 -16.67 -18.19
CA ARG A 39 -2.62 -15.66 -17.58
C ARG A 39 -3.31 -14.80 -16.54
N VAL A 40 -4.60 -14.51 -16.71
CA VAL A 40 -5.41 -13.81 -15.70
C VAL A 40 -5.62 -14.70 -14.49
N ARG A 41 -5.99 -15.97 -14.69
CA ARG A 41 -6.16 -16.95 -13.60
C ARG A 41 -4.87 -17.14 -12.80
N GLU A 42 -3.72 -17.20 -13.47
CA GLU A 42 -2.42 -17.37 -12.84
C GLU A 42 -1.95 -16.12 -12.06
N ARG A 43 -2.31 -14.91 -12.51
CA ARG A 43 -2.07 -13.68 -11.74
C ARG A 43 -3.00 -13.58 -10.53
N VAL A 44 -4.28 -13.93 -10.69
CA VAL A 44 -5.24 -13.93 -9.59
C VAL A 44 -4.86 -14.97 -8.53
N ALA A 45 -4.47 -16.19 -8.95
CA ALA A 45 -3.99 -17.22 -8.04
C ALA A 45 -2.72 -16.80 -7.28
N ARG A 46 -1.80 -16.06 -7.91
CA ARG A 46 -0.63 -15.50 -7.20
C ARG A 46 -0.97 -14.39 -6.22
N VAL A 47 -1.94 -13.55 -6.53
CA VAL A 47 -2.37 -12.45 -5.65
C VAL A 47 -3.17 -13.00 -4.46
N VAL A 48 -4.04 -13.99 -4.70
CA VAL A 48 -4.85 -14.66 -3.66
C VAL A 48 -3.98 -15.60 -2.81
N GLY A 49 -3.04 -16.33 -3.41
CA GLY A 49 -2.11 -17.22 -2.68
C GLY A 49 -1.18 -16.47 -1.73
N LYS A 50 -0.89 -15.19 -1.99
CA LYS A 50 -0.13 -14.33 -1.06
C LYS A 50 -0.95 -13.90 0.17
N ALA A 51 -2.29 -13.92 0.09
CA ALA A 51 -3.17 -13.63 1.23
C ALA A 51 -3.34 -14.83 2.19
N GLY A 52 -3.01 -16.05 1.74
CA GLY A 52 -3.05 -17.28 2.54
C GLY A 52 -1.85 -17.48 3.48
N VAL A 53 -0.87 -16.57 3.48
CA VAL A 53 0.28 -16.60 4.42
C VAL A 53 -0.11 -15.96 5.76
N LEU A 54 -1.18 -16.46 6.38
CA LEU A 54 -1.64 -16.07 7.72
C LEU A 54 -1.66 -17.26 8.69
N GLY A 55 -0.89 -18.31 8.39
CA GLY A 55 -0.98 -19.60 9.08
C GLY A 55 0.33 -20.16 9.63
N LYS A 56 1.40 -19.34 9.77
CA LYS A 56 2.63 -19.80 10.42
C LYS A 56 2.91 -18.93 11.64
N ARG A 57 2.50 -19.41 12.81
CA ARG A 57 2.89 -18.87 14.12
C ARG A 57 4.40 -19.11 14.35
N ALA A 58 5.24 -18.48 13.54
CA ALA A 58 6.50 -17.98 14.04
C ALA A 58 6.16 -16.74 14.90
N HIS A 59 6.91 -16.48 15.96
CA HIS A 59 6.71 -15.29 16.79
C HIS A 59 6.68 -14.04 15.90
N GLU A 60 5.49 -13.51 15.62
CA GLU A 60 5.31 -12.31 14.80
C GLU A 60 6.04 -11.19 15.56
N PRO A 61 6.99 -10.48 14.92
CA PRO A 61 7.72 -9.42 15.59
C PRO A 61 6.73 -8.43 16.22
N VAL A 62 6.89 -8.18 17.53
CA VAL A 62 6.00 -7.30 18.28
C VAL A 62 5.93 -5.95 17.59
N ASP A 63 4.70 -5.49 17.36
CA ASP A 63 4.43 -4.21 16.75
C ASP A 63 5.13 -3.06 17.49
N MET A 64 5.92 -2.26 16.77
CA MET A 64 6.62 -1.10 17.33
C MET A 64 5.69 -0.10 18.05
N ALA A 65 4.43 0.03 17.65
CA ALA A 65 3.48 0.87 18.37
C ALA A 65 3.25 0.34 19.79
N VAL A 66 3.12 -0.98 19.94
CA VAL A 66 2.99 -1.67 21.23
C VAL A 66 4.26 -1.53 22.05
N VAL A 67 5.44 -1.63 21.44
CA VAL A 67 6.72 -1.39 22.13
C VAL A 67 6.77 0.02 22.72
N LEU A 68 6.34 1.03 21.96
CA LEU A 68 6.24 2.41 22.44
C LEU A 68 5.19 2.55 23.55
N ASP A 69 4.02 1.92 23.44
CA ASP A 69 3.00 1.96 24.52
C ASP A 69 3.50 1.32 25.82
N LEU A 70 4.19 0.19 25.73
CA LEU A 70 4.81 -0.48 26.89
C LEU A 70 5.88 0.40 27.52
N ALA A 71 6.71 1.06 26.71
CA ALA A 71 7.69 2.02 27.20
C ALA A 71 7.03 3.21 27.91
N ALA A 72 5.95 3.76 27.33
CA ALA A 72 5.19 4.85 27.93
C ALA A 72 4.53 4.43 29.25
N ALA A 73 3.99 3.20 29.33
CA ALA A 73 3.40 2.66 30.55
C ALA A 73 4.44 2.46 31.66
N ALA A 74 5.62 1.89 31.32
CA ALA A 74 6.72 1.69 32.26
C ALA A 74 7.27 3.01 32.81
N LEU A 75 7.50 4.00 31.95
CA LEU A 75 7.94 5.33 32.36
C LEU A 75 6.84 6.04 33.18
N GLY A 76 5.58 5.89 32.79
CA GLY A 76 4.43 6.41 33.52
C GLY A 76 4.25 5.79 34.91
N SER A 77 4.69 4.54 35.11
CA SER A 77 4.72 3.90 36.43
C SER A 77 5.98 4.25 37.24
N GLY A 78 6.83 5.13 36.74
CA GLY A 78 8.01 5.65 37.46
C GLY A 78 9.31 4.88 37.21
N LEU A 79 9.37 3.96 36.23
CA LEU A 79 10.66 3.37 35.85
C LEU A 79 11.57 4.43 35.23
N SER A 80 12.88 4.29 35.45
CA SER A 80 13.89 5.07 34.73
C SER A 80 13.99 4.62 33.26
N ILE A 81 14.64 5.43 32.42
CA ILE A 81 14.91 5.06 31.02
C ILE A 81 15.68 3.72 30.91
N PRO A 82 16.81 3.50 31.62
CA PRO A 82 17.49 2.20 31.62
C PRO A 82 16.62 1.06 32.18
N GLY A 83 15.81 1.33 33.21
CA GLY A 83 14.88 0.33 33.76
C GLY A 83 13.81 -0.09 32.76
N THR A 84 13.28 0.86 32.00
CA THR A 84 12.30 0.62 30.94
C THR A 84 12.88 -0.24 29.82
N LEU A 85 14.11 0.04 29.38
CA LEU A 85 14.80 -0.74 28.35
C LEU A 85 14.99 -2.20 28.77
N LYS A 86 15.40 -2.44 30.03
CA LYS A 86 15.53 -3.79 30.60
C LYS A 86 14.18 -4.50 30.69
N ALA A 87 13.15 -3.79 31.15
CA ALA A 87 11.79 -4.34 31.26
C ALA A 87 11.20 -4.71 29.90
N LEU A 88 11.47 -3.92 28.85
CA LEU A 88 11.05 -4.24 27.49
C LEU A 88 11.69 -5.54 27.00
N ASP A 89 13.01 -5.67 27.07
CA ASP A 89 13.68 -6.89 26.63
C ASP A 89 13.23 -8.13 27.44
N ALA A 90 12.94 -7.97 28.73
CA ALA A 90 12.35 -9.03 29.54
C ALA A 90 10.92 -9.41 29.09
N ALA A 91 10.11 -8.44 28.66
CA ALA A 91 8.71 -8.64 28.29
C ALA A 91 8.51 -9.14 26.85
N ILE A 92 9.27 -8.60 25.88
CA ILE A 92 9.12 -8.93 24.45
C ILE A 92 10.24 -9.83 23.92
N GLY A 93 11.21 -10.19 24.77
CA GLY A 93 12.39 -10.96 24.39
C GLY A 93 13.44 -10.09 23.71
N GLY A 94 14.71 -10.45 23.94
CA GLY A 94 15.86 -9.74 23.41
C GLY A 94 16.90 -9.42 24.49
N ALA A 95 18.03 -8.86 24.07
CA ALA A 95 19.09 -8.41 24.97
C ALA A 95 19.70 -7.05 24.57
N ALA A 96 19.40 -6.56 23.37
CA ALA A 96 20.02 -5.36 22.82
C ALA A 96 19.68 -4.09 23.63
N ARG A 97 18.44 -3.94 24.10
CA ARG A 97 18.06 -2.76 24.91
C ARG A 97 18.59 -2.88 26.34
N THR A 98 18.71 -4.10 26.85
CA THR A 98 19.38 -4.38 28.13
C THR A 98 20.85 -4.00 28.06
N GLN A 99 21.53 -4.31 26.95
CA GLN A 99 22.91 -3.89 26.70
C GLN A 99 23.02 -2.36 26.62
N THR A 100 22.16 -1.69 25.84
CA THR A 100 22.08 -0.22 25.79
C THR A 100 21.86 0.38 27.19
N ALA A 101 20.95 -0.19 27.99
CA ALA A 101 20.69 0.26 29.35
C ALA A 101 21.93 0.14 30.24
N ASN A 102 22.70 -0.94 30.12
CA ASN A 102 23.94 -1.12 30.86
C ASN A 102 25.02 -0.13 30.41
N LEU A 103 25.16 0.14 29.12
CA LEU A 103 26.11 1.13 28.60
C LEU A 103 25.78 2.54 29.11
N LEU A 104 24.50 2.94 29.10
CA LEU A 104 24.07 4.22 29.68
C LEU A 104 24.38 4.31 31.18
N LEU A 105 24.18 3.22 31.93
CA LEU A 105 24.52 3.16 33.36
C LEU A 105 26.03 3.20 33.63
N MET A 106 26.85 2.74 32.69
CA MET A 106 28.32 2.84 32.73
C MET A 106 28.82 4.23 32.30
N GLY A 107 27.93 5.15 31.93
CA GLY A 107 28.27 6.51 31.51
C GLY A 107 28.67 6.63 30.04
N ALA A 108 28.37 5.64 29.20
CA ALA A 108 28.53 5.75 27.75
C ALA A 108 27.67 6.90 27.21
N THR A 109 28.13 7.53 26.13
CA THR A 109 27.35 8.56 25.46
C THR A 109 26.08 7.97 24.85
N TRP A 110 25.11 8.84 24.54
CA TRP A 110 23.85 8.40 23.91
C TRP A 110 24.09 7.74 22.55
N GLU A 111 25.09 8.18 21.82
CA GLU A 111 25.45 7.67 20.50
C GLU A 111 26.08 6.29 20.59
N GLU A 112 27.02 6.09 21.54
CA GLU A 112 27.69 4.81 21.79
C GLU A 112 26.71 3.75 22.33
N ALA A 113 25.88 4.11 23.31
CA ALA A 113 24.96 3.15 23.93
C ALA A 113 23.93 2.59 22.94
N TRP A 114 23.60 3.35 21.89
CA TRP A 114 22.59 3.01 20.89
C TRP A 114 23.18 2.59 19.53
N GLU A 115 24.47 2.29 19.42
CA GLU A 115 25.11 1.91 18.16
C GLU A 115 24.39 0.73 17.47
N ASP A 116 24.18 -0.36 18.22
CA ASP A 116 23.50 -1.57 17.76
C ASP A 116 22.01 -1.35 17.44
N LEU A 117 21.41 -0.30 18.02
CA LEU A 117 20.00 0.06 17.92
C LEU A 117 19.79 1.43 17.27
N HIS A 118 20.70 1.86 16.39
CA HIS A 118 20.70 3.24 15.86
C HIS A 118 19.42 3.62 15.09
N ARG A 119 18.67 2.63 14.58
CA ARG A 119 17.38 2.81 13.87
C ARG A 119 16.15 2.52 14.73
N ASP A 120 16.32 2.19 16.02
CA ASP A 120 15.18 1.94 16.90
C ASP A 120 14.41 3.25 17.09
N ARG A 121 13.11 3.23 16.80
CA ARG A 121 12.22 4.40 16.95
C ARG A 121 12.11 4.85 18.40
N LEU A 122 12.35 3.95 19.36
CA LEU A 122 12.38 4.28 20.78
C LEU A 122 13.55 5.20 21.13
N ARG A 123 14.69 5.08 20.43
CA ARG A 123 15.85 5.96 20.58
C ARG A 123 15.45 7.42 20.37
N ASP A 124 14.86 7.72 19.21
CA ASP A 124 14.53 9.10 18.84
C ASP A 124 13.52 9.72 19.82
N ALA A 125 12.56 8.92 20.30
CA ALA A 125 11.56 9.35 21.27
C ALA A 125 12.14 9.62 22.66
N LEU A 126 13.20 8.91 23.05
CA LEU A 126 13.84 9.02 24.36
C LEU A 126 15.00 10.01 24.39
N ARG A 127 15.62 10.33 23.24
CA ARG A 127 16.80 11.21 23.18
C ARG A 127 16.56 12.55 23.87
N ALA A 128 15.49 13.26 23.51
CA ALA A 128 15.19 14.57 24.11
C ALA A 128 14.92 14.48 25.62
N ALA A 129 14.40 13.36 26.10
CA ALA A 129 14.21 13.14 27.53
C ALA A 129 15.53 12.89 28.28
N TRP A 130 16.49 12.24 27.62
CA TRP A 130 17.80 11.96 28.19
C TRP A 130 18.75 13.17 28.12
N THR A 131 18.78 13.89 27.00
CA THR A 131 19.71 15.01 26.79
C THR A 131 19.19 16.33 27.37
N ASP A 132 17.89 16.59 27.22
CA ASP A 132 17.30 17.91 27.51
C ASP A 132 16.34 17.87 28.70
N GLY A 133 16.15 16.71 29.33
CA GLY A 133 15.23 16.52 30.45
C GLY A 133 13.75 16.64 30.09
N ALA A 134 13.41 16.55 28.79
CA ALA A 134 12.02 16.61 28.33
C ALA A 134 11.19 15.44 28.89
N ALA A 135 9.87 15.63 29.06
CA ALA A 135 8.99 14.56 29.49
C ALA A 135 8.93 13.44 28.42
N PRO A 136 9.34 12.19 28.71
CA PRO A 136 9.44 11.13 27.70
C PRO A 136 8.09 10.56 27.28
N VAL A 137 7.14 10.46 28.22
CA VAL A 137 5.84 9.79 27.98
C VAL A 137 5.04 10.46 26.85
N PRO A 138 4.86 11.79 26.81
CA PRO A 138 4.15 12.44 25.70
C PRO A 138 4.82 12.25 24.34
N LEU A 139 6.16 12.24 24.29
CA LEU A 139 6.93 12.05 23.04
C LEU A 139 6.75 10.64 22.47
N ILE A 140 6.80 9.63 23.34
CA ILE A 140 6.57 8.24 22.98
C ILE A 140 5.11 8.03 22.53
N GLN A 141 4.13 8.57 23.26
CA GLN A 141 2.71 8.46 22.91
C GLN A 141 2.42 9.11 21.54
N ARG A 142 2.98 10.29 21.27
CA ARG A 142 2.87 10.95 19.96
C ARG A 142 3.47 10.09 18.84
N SER A 143 4.62 9.46 19.11
CA SER A 143 5.26 8.55 18.16
C SER A 143 4.40 7.31 17.89
N ALA A 144 3.82 6.71 18.92
CA ALA A 144 2.92 5.56 18.78
C ALA A 144 1.65 5.90 18.00
N GLN A 145 1.03 7.06 18.30
CA GLN A 145 -0.12 7.57 17.54
C GLN A 145 0.22 7.81 16.07
N SER A 146 1.40 8.38 15.76
CA SER A 146 1.83 8.61 14.39
C SER A 146 1.91 7.30 13.59
N LEU A 147 2.38 6.22 14.21
CA LEU A 147 2.49 4.91 13.58
C LEU A 147 1.11 4.29 13.31
N ARG A 148 0.17 4.39 14.26
CA ARG A 148 -1.21 3.94 14.07
C ARG A 148 -1.90 4.69 12.93
N LEU A 149 -1.72 6.01 12.85
CA LEU A 149 -2.29 6.85 11.78
C LEU A 149 -1.70 6.49 10.40
N GLN A 150 -0.38 6.27 10.32
CA GLN A 150 0.27 5.84 9.08
C GLN A 150 -0.31 4.52 8.57
N ARG A 151 -0.57 3.55 9.46
CA ARG A 151 -1.22 2.29 9.07
C ARG A 151 -2.62 2.47 8.52
N GLN A 152 -3.44 3.30 9.18
CA GLN A 152 -4.79 3.59 8.68
C GLN A 152 -4.74 4.24 7.30
N ARG A 153 -3.78 5.15 7.06
CA ARG A 153 -3.57 5.77 5.75
C ARG A 153 -3.17 4.73 4.70
N ASN A 154 -2.21 3.86 5.00
CA ASN A 154 -1.77 2.80 4.08
C ASN A 154 -2.92 1.85 3.73
N ALA A 155 -3.76 1.48 4.70
CA ALA A 155 -4.94 0.65 4.47
C ALA A 155 -5.98 1.34 3.58
N LYS A 156 -6.26 2.63 3.84
CA LYS A 156 -7.15 3.45 3.01
C LYS A 156 -6.63 3.60 1.58
N GLU A 157 -5.32 3.83 1.42
CA GLU A 157 -4.68 3.91 0.10
C GLU A 157 -4.75 2.58 -0.65
N ALA A 158 -4.54 1.45 0.03
CA ALA A 158 -4.69 0.13 -0.57
C ALA A 158 -6.13 -0.12 -1.05
N ALA A 159 -7.14 0.26 -0.24
CA ALA A 159 -8.55 0.17 -0.62
C ALA A 159 -8.89 1.11 -1.80
N ALA A 160 -8.41 2.35 -1.80
CA ALA A 160 -8.62 3.30 -2.90
C ALA A 160 -8.02 2.79 -4.23
N ARG A 161 -6.85 2.14 -4.19
CA ARG A 161 -6.24 1.52 -5.38
C ARG A 161 -7.08 0.38 -5.96
N LEU A 162 -7.82 -0.36 -5.12
CA LEU A 162 -8.77 -1.38 -5.58
C LEU A 162 -9.98 -0.72 -6.25
N GLY A 163 -10.54 0.34 -5.63
CA GLY A 163 -11.64 1.10 -6.22
C GLY A 163 -11.29 1.67 -7.60
N ALA A 164 -10.12 2.30 -7.73
CA ALA A 164 -9.66 2.83 -9.02
C ALA A 164 -9.47 1.74 -10.09
N ARG A 165 -8.97 0.55 -9.71
CA ARG A 165 -8.86 -0.60 -10.61
C ARG A 165 -10.20 -1.20 -11.03
N LEU A 166 -11.25 -1.03 -10.22
CA LEU A 166 -12.60 -1.51 -10.53
C LEU A 166 -13.38 -0.51 -11.38
N VAL A 167 -13.18 0.79 -11.18
CA VAL A 167 -13.84 1.83 -11.97
C VAL A 167 -13.25 1.92 -13.39
N MET A 168 -11.95 1.68 -13.56
CA MET A 168 -11.31 1.71 -14.88
C MET A 168 -11.97 0.76 -15.93
N PRO A 169 -12.21 -0.55 -15.65
CA PRO A 169 -12.87 -1.44 -16.60
C PRO A 169 -14.36 -1.13 -16.80
N LEU A 170 -15.06 -0.62 -15.77
CA LEU A 170 -16.45 -0.18 -15.90
C LEU A 170 -16.58 1.04 -16.84
N GLY A 171 -15.71 2.03 -16.69
CA GLY A 171 -15.65 3.19 -17.59
C GLY A 171 -15.32 2.78 -19.03
N LEU A 172 -14.38 1.84 -19.22
CA LEU A 172 -14.04 1.31 -20.55
C LEU A 172 -15.19 0.53 -21.20
N CYS A 173 -16.05 -0.10 -20.40
CA CYS A 173 -17.21 -0.85 -20.88
C CYS A 173 -18.40 0.07 -21.21
N PHE A 174 -18.57 1.16 -20.45
CA PHE A 174 -19.64 2.14 -20.69
C PHE A 174 -19.39 3.03 -21.91
N LEU A 175 -18.12 3.36 -22.20
CA LEU A 175 -17.76 4.23 -23.33
C LEU A 175 -18.29 3.71 -24.69
N PRO A 176 -18.06 2.46 -25.11
CA PRO A 176 -18.58 1.94 -26.38
C PRO A 176 -20.11 1.85 -26.39
N ALA A 177 -20.73 1.48 -25.26
CA ALA A 177 -22.18 1.44 -25.15
C ALA A 177 -22.82 2.83 -25.32
N PHE A 178 -22.24 3.87 -24.70
CA PHE A 178 -22.71 5.25 -24.85
C PHE A 178 -22.54 5.77 -26.29
N ILE A 179 -21.44 5.41 -26.97
CA ILE A 179 -21.25 5.79 -28.37
C ILE A 179 -22.34 5.16 -29.25
N LEU A 180 -22.59 3.86 -29.09
CA LEU A 180 -23.59 3.12 -29.86
C LEU A 180 -25.03 3.60 -29.59
N LEU A 181 -25.38 3.81 -28.32
CA LEU A 181 -26.75 4.19 -27.95
C LEU A 181 -27.03 5.70 -28.02
N GLY A 182 -26.02 6.55 -27.78
CA GLY A 182 -26.20 8.00 -27.63
C GLY A 182 -25.74 8.81 -28.83
N ILE A 183 -24.50 8.62 -29.28
CA ILE A 183 -23.88 9.50 -30.29
C ILE A 183 -24.30 9.10 -31.71
N VAL A 184 -24.28 7.81 -32.03
CA VAL A 184 -24.60 7.31 -33.37
C VAL A 184 -26.00 7.76 -33.86
N PRO A 185 -27.07 7.65 -33.06
CA PRO A 185 -28.42 8.07 -33.50
C PRO A 185 -28.53 9.58 -33.70
N VAL A 186 -27.89 10.37 -32.82
CA VAL A 186 -27.94 11.84 -32.89
C VAL A 186 -27.20 12.36 -34.13
N VAL A 187 -26.01 11.82 -34.41
CA VAL A 187 -25.24 12.19 -35.61
C VAL A 187 -25.96 11.74 -36.88
N ALA A 188 -26.56 10.55 -36.88
CA ALA A 188 -27.35 10.06 -38.01
C ALA A 188 -28.57 10.95 -38.28
N GLY A 189 -29.30 11.37 -37.24
CA GLY A 189 -30.47 12.25 -37.37
C GLY A 189 -30.11 13.69 -37.72
N ALA A 190 -28.96 14.20 -37.26
CA ALA A 190 -28.46 15.52 -37.65
C ALA A 190 -27.96 15.54 -39.10
N ALA A 191 -27.22 14.51 -39.52
CA ALA A 191 -26.80 14.34 -40.91
C ALA A 191 -28.01 14.22 -41.85
N GLY A 192 -29.03 13.44 -41.47
CA GLY A 192 -30.26 13.32 -42.26
C GLY A 192 -30.95 14.66 -42.49
N ARG A 193 -31.02 15.52 -41.46
CA ARG A 193 -31.65 16.86 -41.56
C ARG A 193 -30.82 17.87 -42.37
N LEU A 194 -29.49 17.77 -42.33
CA LEU A 194 -28.60 18.62 -43.13
C LEU A 194 -28.53 18.23 -44.61
N PHE A 195 -28.71 16.94 -44.92
CA PHE A 195 -28.67 16.41 -46.29
C PHE A 195 -30.02 16.35 -47.01
N GLY A 196 -31.10 16.83 -46.38
CA GLY A 196 -32.38 17.09 -47.06
C GLY A 196 -33.14 15.84 -47.50
N LEU A 197 -33.52 15.00 -46.53
CA LEU A 197 -34.67 14.10 -46.64
C LEU A 197 -35.83 14.65 -45.82
#